data_AF-A0A0M6ZYT2-F1
#
_entry.id   AF-A0A0M6ZYT2-F1
#
_cell.length_a   1.000
_cell.length_b   1.000
_cell.length_c   1.000
_cell.angle_alpha   90.00
_cell.angle_beta   90.00
_cell.angle_gamma   90.00
#
_symmetry.space_group_name_H-M   'P 1'
#
loop_
_entity.id
_entity.type
_entity.pdbx_description
1 polymer ?
#
loop_
_entity_poly.entity_id
_entity_poly.type
_entity_poly.pdbx_seq_one_letter_code
_entity_poly.pdbx_strand_id
1 'polypeptide(L)'
;MTATSFTPGPWSITDDFHNPNNIYQEKTYPLFRCMVTPQGDCYRGSAATLQSAEHIDGISVEETQANAHLIAASPEMYEALQEACTSLVIISDQVREAAHSDHKWSGVSEKLLRYAREGQAVLAKARGEAQ
;
A
#
# COMPACT_ATOMS: atom_id res chain seq x y z
N MET A 1 17.64 -9.09 -4.91
CA MET A 1 16.57 -8.30 -4.26
C MET A 1 17.22 -7.53 -3.13
N THR A 2 17.22 -6.20 -3.19
CA THR A 2 17.61 -5.37 -2.05
C THR A 2 16.61 -5.60 -0.94
N ALA A 3 17.08 -5.94 0.27
CA ALA A 3 16.21 -6.15 1.41
C ALA A 3 15.40 -4.89 1.67
N THR A 4 14.07 -4.99 1.62
CA THR A 4 13.18 -3.89 1.99
C THR A 4 13.19 -3.72 3.51
N SER A 5 13.20 -2.48 3.99
CA SER A 5 13.20 -2.17 5.43
C SER A 5 11.79 -2.19 6.06
N PHE A 6 10.73 -2.39 5.25
CA PHE A 6 9.35 -2.43 5.71
C PHE A 6 8.83 -3.87 5.86
N THR A 7 7.79 -4.04 6.67
CA THR A 7 7.18 -5.35 6.94
C THR A 7 6.47 -5.88 5.69
N PRO A 8 6.87 -7.04 5.14
CA PRO A 8 6.21 -7.62 3.97
C PRO A 8 4.77 -8.04 4.29
N GLY A 9 3.96 -8.14 3.24
CA GLY A 9 2.60 -8.67 3.30
C GLY A 9 2.55 -10.20 3.36
N PRO A 10 1.34 -10.77 3.39
CA PRO A 10 0.07 -10.06 3.47
C PRO A 10 -0.24 -9.56 4.89
N TRP A 11 -0.98 -8.47 5.00
CA TRP A 11 -1.54 -8.03 6.30
C TRP A 11 -3.04 -8.33 6.33
N SER A 12 -3.53 -8.80 7.49
CA SER A 12 -4.95 -8.99 7.75
C SER A 12 -5.52 -7.87 8.60
N ILE A 13 -6.84 -7.75 8.66
CA ILE A 13 -7.52 -6.78 9.53
C ILE A 13 -8.28 -7.54 10.60
N THR A 14 -8.11 -7.09 11.83
CA THR A 14 -8.93 -7.54 12.95
C THR A 14 -9.66 -6.35 13.54
N ASP A 15 -10.93 -6.53 13.83
CA ASP A 15 -11.81 -5.52 14.39
C ASP A 15 -12.04 -5.82 15.88
N ASP A 16 -11.64 -4.90 16.74
CA ASP A 16 -11.62 -5.13 18.20
C ASP A 16 -12.96 -4.74 18.87
N PHE A 17 -14.04 -4.63 18.10
CA PHE A 17 -15.37 -4.19 18.57
C PHE A 17 -15.90 -5.02 19.76
N HIS A 18 -15.48 -6.28 19.87
CA HIS A 18 -16.06 -7.25 20.80
C HIS A 18 -15.02 -7.95 21.69
N ASN A 19 -13.80 -7.43 21.81
CA ASN A 19 -12.80 -8.09 22.66
C ASN A 19 -13.19 -7.91 24.14
N PRO A 20 -13.61 -8.99 24.85
CA PRO A 20 -14.09 -8.93 26.22
C PRO A 20 -12.98 -8.58 27.23
N ASN A 21 -11.72 -8.56 26.80
CA ASN A 21 -10.57 -8.14 27.61
C ASN A 21 -10.07 -6.73 27.24
N ASN A 22 -10.77 -6.01 26.36
CA ASN A 22 -10.41 -4.65 26.00
C ASN A 22 -10.72 -3.70 27.16
N ILE A 23 -9.68 -3.17 27.79
CA ILE A 23 -9.76 -2.18 28.88
C ILE A 23 -10.49 -0.88 28.49
N TYR A 24 -10.75 -0.67 27.19
CA TYR A 24 -11.50 0.47 26.65
C TYR A 24 -13.01 0.21 26.50
N GLN A 25 -13.55 -0.91 27.00
CA GLN A 25 -14.97 -1.27 26.87
C GLN A 25 -15.96 -0.26 27.46
N GLU A 26 -15.55 0.55 28.45
CA GLU A 26 -16.47 1.49 29.09
C GLU A 26 -16.84 2.70 28.22
N LYS A 27 -16.12 2.92 27.11
CA LYS A 27 -16.47 3.87 26.06
C LYS A 27 -16.11 3.27 24.70
N THR A 28 -17.10 2.73 24.02
CA THR A 28 -17.01 1.99 22.75
C THR A 28 -16.28 2.81 21.68
N TYR A 29 -14.96 2.66 21.59
CA TYR A 29 -14.16 3.23 20.49
C TYR A 29 -13.74 2.09 19.57
N PRO A 30 -14.37 1.96 18.40
CA PRO A 30 -13.96 1.01 17.37
C PRO A 30 -12.47 1.13 17.04
N LEU A 31 -11.78 0.00 17.19
CA LEU A 31 -10.37 -0.16 16.86
C LEU A 31 -10.24 -1.16 15.71
N PHE A 32 -9.47 -0.77 14.69
CA PHE A 32 -9.07 -1.64 13.59
C PHE A 32 -7.57 -1.83 13.63
N ARG A 33 -7.11 -3.08 13.60
CA ARG A 33 -5.67 -3.40 13.58
C ARG A 33 -5.29 -4.04 12.26
N CYS A 34 -4.24 -3.52 11.63
CA CYS A 34 -3.58 -4.17 10.50
C CYS A 34 -2.55 -5.14 11.07
N MET A 35 -2.89 -6.42 11.09
CA MET A 35 -2.10 -7.50 11.64
C MET A 35 -1.16 -8.07 10.58
N VAL A 36 0.10 -8.26 10.93
CA VAL A 36 1.05 -8.94 10.04
C VAL A 36 0.74 -10.43 10.07
N THR A 37 0.49 -11.03 8.91
CA THR A 37 0.15 -12.46 8.85
C THR A 37 1.30 -13.29 9.44
N PRO A 38 1.02 -14.19 10.41
CA PRO A 38 2.05 -15.04 11.00
C PRO A 38 2.75 -15.90 9.94
N GLN A 39 4.05 -16.10 10.09
CA GLN A 39 4.82 -17.07 9.31
C GLN A 39 5.18 -18.23 10.24
N GLY A 40 4.46 -19.35 10.12
CA GLY A 40 4.54 -20.45 11.08
C GLY A 40 4.12 -20.02 12.48
N ASP A 41 4.88 -20.43 13.50
CA ASP A 41 4.59 -20.14 14.92
C ASP A 41 5.08 -18.76 15.39
N CYS A 42 5.63 -17.94 14.48
CA CYS A 42 6.15 -16.62 14.84
C CYS A 42 5.03 -15.58 14.83
N TYR A 43 4.55 -15.20 16.03
CA TYR A 43 3.67 -14.04 16.19
C TYR A 43 4.40 -12.76 15.79
N ARG A 44 3.76 -11.96 14.93
CA ARG A 44 4.34 -10.73 14.35
C ARG A 44 3.65 -9.45 14.85
N GLY A 45 2.43 -9.55 15.38
CA GLY A 45 1.66 -8.43 15.92
C GLY A 45 1.05 -7.48 14.89
N SER A 46 0.58 -6.34 15.40
CA SER A 46 -0.03 -5.27 14.59
C SER A 46 1.04 -4.34 14.02
N ALA A 47 1.02 -4.11 12.71
CA ALA A 47 1.82 -3.09 12.06
C ALA A 47 1.20 -1.68 12.21
N ALA A 48 -0.14 -1.60 12.28
CA ALA A 48 -0.87 -0.36 12.49
C ALA A 48 -2.13 -0.60 13.33
N THR A 49 -2.56 0.42 14.07
CA THR A 49 -3.85 0.46 14.78
C THR A 49 -4.52 1.78 14.49
N LEU A 50 -5.78 1.73 14.08
CA LEU A 50 -6.60 2.89 13.76
C LEU A 50 -7.79 2.93 14.72
N GLN A 51 -8.14 4.13 15.16
CA GLN A 51 -9.20 4.37 16.13
C GLN A 51 -10.18 5.40 15.57
N SER A 52 -11.48 5.12 15.68
CA SER A 52 -12.49 6.12 15.38
C SER A 52 -12.49 7.23 16.44
N ALA A 53 -12.68 8.48 16.01
CA ALA A 53 -12.85 9.62 16.89
C ALA A 53 -14.25 10.25 16.77
N GLU A 54 -15.24 9.49 16.27
CA GLU A 54 -16.60 9.96 16.00
C GLU A 54 -17.28 10.64 17.21
N HIS A 55 -17.02 10.14 18.42
CA HIS A 55 -17.54 10.70 19.67
C HIS A 55 -17.13 12.14 20.00
N ILE A 56 -16.12 12.68 19.30
CA ILE A 56 -15.65 14.07 19.38
C ILE A 56 -15.69 14.74 18.01
N ASP A 57 -16.63 14.31 17.15
CA ASP A 57 -16.80 14.79 15.77
C ASP A 57 -15.54 14.60 14.90
N GLY A 58 -14.75 13.56 15.18
CA GLY A 58 -13.57 13.16 14.42
C GLY A 58 -13.86 12.09 13.35
N ILE A 59 -12.84 11.32 12.97
CA ILE A 59 -12.95 10.26 11.95
C ILE A 59 -14.01 9.22 12.33
N SER A 60 -14.91 8.92 11.38
CA SER A 60 -15.99 7.96 11.60
C SER A 60 -15.47 6.52 11.67
N VAL A 61 -16.30 5.62 12.18
CA VAL A 61 -15.98 4.18 12.20
C VAL A 61 -15.77 3.63 10.79
N GLU A 62 -16.63 4.01 9.85
CA GLU A 62 -16.58 3.56 8.45
C GLU A 62 -15.31 4.06 7.75
N GLU A 63 -14.95 5.34 7.96
CA GLU A 63 -13.72 5.89 7.41
C GLU A 63 -12.48 5.23 8.03
N THR A 64 -12.51 4.95 9.33
CA THR A 64 -11.45 4.22 10.02
C THR A 64 -11.29 2.80 9.45
N GLN A 65 -12.40 2.11 9.19
CA GLN A 65 -12.40 0.78 8.57
C GLN A 65 -11.82 0.83 7.15
N ALA A 66 -12.27 1.76 6.32
CA ALA A 66 -11.79 1.93 4.95
C ALA A 66 -10.28 2.22 4.92
N ASN A 67 -9.79 3.07 5.83
CA ASN A 67 -8.37 3.36 5.97
C ASN A 67 -7.57 2.13 6.41
N ALA A 68 -8.11 1.29 7.31
CA ALA A 68 -7.47 0.04 7.69
C ALA A 68 -7.34 -0.93 6.51
N HIS A 69 -8.37 -1.04 5.65
CA HIS A 69 -8.32 -1.78 4.39
C HIS A 69 -7.24 -1.28 3.44
N LEU A 70 -7.15 0.03 3.25
CA LEU A 70 -6.12 0.63 2.40
C LEU A 70 -4.70 0.37 2.93
N ILE A 71 -4.49 0.53 4.24
CA ILE A 71 -3.18 0.32 4.87
C ILE A 71 -2.79 -1.16 4.85
N ALA A 72 -3.72 -2.08 5.11
CA ALA A 72 -3.44 -3.51 5.08
C ALA A 72 -3.02 -4.00 3.69
N ALA A 73 -3.56 -3.40 2.62
CA ALA A 73 -3.17 -3.71 1.24
C ALA A 73 -1.84 -3.05 0.80
N SER A 74 -1.23 -2.21 1.64
CA SER A 74 -0.06 -1.42 1.24
C SER A 74 1.16 -2.24 0.80
N PRO A 75 1.51 -3.40 1.42
CA PRO A 75 2.63 -4.21 0.94
C PRO A 75 2.40 -4.75 -0.48
N GLU A 76 1.22 -5.30 -0.75
CA GLU A 76 0.85 -5.85 -2.06
C GLU A 76 0.75 -4.75 -3.12
N MET A 77 0.20 -3.59 -2.76
CA MET A 77 0.17 -2.41 -3.63
C MET A 77 1.58 -1.92 -3.97
N TYR A 78 2.51 -1.96 -3.01
CA TYR A 78 3.90 -1.60 -3.24
C TYR A 78 4.57 -2.54 -4.26
N GLU A 79 4.41 -3.86 -4.07
CA GLU A 79 4.98 -4.87 -4.98
C GLU A 79 4.39 -4.75 -6.39
N ALA A 80 3.07 -4.65 -6.49
CA ALA A 80 2.37 -4.48 -7.75
C ALA A 80 2.79 -3.19 -8.49
N LEU A 81 2.97 -2.09 -7.76
CA LEU A 81 3.44 -0.83 -8.34
C LEU A 81 4.89 -0.94 -8.82
N GLN A 82 5.76 -1.63 -8.09
CA GLN A 82 7.15 -1.87 -8.49
C GLN A 82 7.23 -2.70 -9.79
N GLU A 83 6.44 -3.77 -9.88
CA GLU A 83 6.35 -4.59 -11.08
C GLU A 83 5.79 -3.78 -12.25
N ALA A 84 4.71 -3.04 -12.05
CA ALA A 84 4.11 -2.19 -13.07
C ALA A 84 5.10 -1.14 -13.61
N CYS A 85 5.87 -0.47 -12.74
CA CYS A 85 6.90 0.47 -13.17
C CYS A 85 7.97 -0.21 -14.03
N THR A 86 8.41 -1.41 -13.64
CA THR A 86 9.40 -2.18 -14.39
C THR A 86 8.87 -2.55 -15.78
N SER A 87 7.65 -3.06 -15.86
CA SER A 87 6.99 -3.39 -17.13
C SER A 87 6.81 -2.17 -18.03
N LEU A 88 6.44 -1.01 -17.47
CA LEU A 88 6.31 0.24 -18.23
C LEU A 88 7.63 0.68 -18.88
N VAL A 89 8.76 0.50 -18.19
CA VAL A 89 10.09 0.81 -18.75
C VAL A 89 10.42 -0.15 -19.90
N ILE A 90 10.21 -1.45 -19.70
CA ILE A 90 10.47 -2.48 -20.73
C ILE A 90 9.62 -2.21 -21.99
N ILE A 91 8.32 -1.99 -21.79
CA ILE A 91 7.39 -1.72 -22.90
C ILE A 91 7.76 -0.40 -23.59
N SER A 92 8.17 0.62 -22.84
CA SER A 92 8.65 1.88 -23.42
C SER A 92 9.80 1.67 -24.41
N ASP A 93 10.80 0.86 -24.04
CA ASP A 93 11.94 0.58 -24.92
C ASP A 93 11.50 -0.15 -26.20
N GLN A 94 10.64 -1.17 -26.08
CA GLN A 94 10.08 -1.90 -27.22
C GLN A 94 9.26 -0.99 -28.15
N VAL A 95 8.45 -0.11 -27.58
CA VAL A 95 7.63 0.85 -28.33
C VAL A 95 8.50 1.90 -29.03
N ARG A 96 9.58 2.35 -28.39
CA ARG A 96 10.54 3.27 -29.02
C ARG A 96 11.18 2.64 -30.25
N GLU A 97 11.58 1.37 -30.17
CA GLU A 97 12.12 0.62 -31.32
C GLU A 97 11.07 0.50 -32.44
N ALA A 98 9.83 0.14 -32.09
CA ALA A 98 8.74 0.03 -33.04
C ALA A 98 8.41 1.37 -33.74
N ALA A 99 8.58 2.50 -33.04
CA ALA A 99 8.32 3.83 -33.58
C ALA A 99 9.26 4.23 -34.73
N HIS A 100 10.42 3.58 -34.87
CA HIS A 100 11.28 3.77 -36.05
C HIS A 100 10.65 3.25 -37.35
N SER A 101 9.79 2.25 -37.24
CA SER A 101 9.14 1.58 -38.39
C SER A 101 7.67 1.98 -38.55
N ASP A 102 7.00 2.44 -37.50
CA ASP A 102 5.58 2.79 -37.52
C ASP A 102 5.30 4.04 -36.66
N HIS A 103 5.00 5.15 -37.33
CA HIS A 103 4.74 6.45 -36.73
C HIS A 103 3.57 6.48 -35.74
N LYS A 104 2.64 5.50 -35.77
CA LYS A 104 1.53 5.44 -34.80
C LYS A 104 2.01 5.29 -33.35
N TRP A 105 3.25 4.80 -33.17
CA TRP A 105 3.90 4.65 -31.86
C TRP A 105 4.69 5.88 -31.43
N SER A 106 4.77 6.92 -32.27
CA SER A 106 5.48 8.16 -31.93
C SER A 106 4.88 8.82 -30.68
N GLY A 107 5.72 9.19 -29.72
CA GLY A 107 5.31 9.83 -28.47
C GLY A 107 4.75 8.89 -27.40
N VAL A 108 4.61 7.58 -27.68
CA VAL A 108 4.06 6.62 -26.72
C VAL A 108 5.09 6.23 -25.66
N SER A 109 6.35 6.04 -26.04
CA SER A 109 7.45 5.75 -25.11
C SER A 109 7.58 6.82 -24.03
N GLU A 110 7.52 8.09 -24.40
CA GLU A 110 7.63 9.23 -23.48
C GLU A 110 6.49 9.26 -22.46
N LYS A 111 5.27 8.89 -22.88
CA LYS A 111 4.10 8.77 -21.99
C LYS A 111 4.28 7.62 -20.99
N LEU A 112 4.76 6.47 -21.44
CA LEU A 112 5.00 5.32 -20.57
C LEU A 112 6.12 5.63 -19.55
N LEU A 113 7.22 6.25 -19.98
CA LEU A 113 8.30 6.68 -19.09
C LEU A 113 7.86 7.74 -18.10
N ARG A 114 6.87 8.58 -18.43
CA ARG A 114 6.28 9.50 -17.45
C ARG A 114 5.61 8.74 -16.32
N TYR A 115 4.73 7.78 -16.63
CA TYR A 115 4.06 6.98 -15.59
C TYR A 115 5.02 6.14 -14.76
N ALA A 116 6.05 5.55 -15.39
CA ALA A 116 7.09 4.84 -14.67
C ALA A 116 7.84 5.75 -13.67
N ARG A 117 8.16 6.99 -14.07
CA ARG A 117 8.82 7.97 -13.19
C ARG A 117 7.91 8.41 -12.04
N GLU A 118 6.64 8.66 -12.30
CA GLU A 118 5.65 9.01 -11.27
C GLU A 118 5.51 7.87 -10.24
N GLY A 119 5.39 6.62 -10.70
CA GLY A 119 5.33 5.45 -9.82
C GLY A 119 6.63 5.24 -9.03
N GLN A 120 7.80 5.42 -9.66
CA GLN A 120 9.10 5.36 -8.98
C GLN A 120 9.23 6.42 -7.89
N ALA A 121 8.71 7.62 -8.09
CA ALA A 121 8.71 8.68 -7.08
C ALA A 121 7.86 8.30 -5.86
N VAL A 122 6.68 7.70 -6.07
CA VAL A 122 5.84 7.18 -4.98
C VAL A 122 6.54 6.04 -4.23
N LEU A 123 7.18 5.12 -4.95
CA LEU A 123 7.96 4.03 -4.35
C LEU A 123 9.16 4.56 -3.54
N ALA A 124 9.84 5.61 -4.03
CA ALA A 124 10.93 6.27 -3.29
C ALA A 124 10.42 6.90 -1.99
N LYS A 125 9.27 7.58 -2.03
CA LYS A 125 8.61 8.08 -0.82
C LYS A 125 8.26 6.96 0.16
N ALA A 126 7.72 5.85 -0.33
CA ALA A 126 7.39 4.68 0.51
C ALA A 126 8.63 4.03 1.15
N ARG A 127 9.80 4.12 0.50
CA ARG A 127 11.10 3.69 1.07
C ARG A 127 11.76 4.73 1.98
N GLY A 128 11.19 5.93 2.11
CA GLY A 128 11.80 7.04 2.86
C GLY A 128 12.99 7.69 2.14
N GLU A 129 13.12 7.51 0.82
CA GLU A 129 14.19 8.08 -0.02
C GLU A 129 13.86 9.48 -0.55
N ALA A 130 12.60 9.93 -0.38
CA ALA A 130 12.11 11.24 -0.82
C ALA A 130 11.34 11.94 0.31
N GLN A 131 11.52 13.26 0.45
CA GLN A 131 10.81 14.11 1.42
C GLN A 131 9.44 14.55 0.89
#